data_AF-A0AA88DIV1-F1
#
_entry.id   AF-A0AA88DIV1-F1
#
_cell.length_a   1.000
_cell.length_b   1.000
_cell.length_c   1.000
_cell.angle_alpha   90.00
_cell.angle_beta   90.00
_cell.angle_gamma   90.00
#
_symmetry.space_group_name_H-M   'P 1'
#
loop_
_entity.id
_entity.type
_entity.pdbx_description
1 polymer ?
#
loop_
_entity_poly.entity_id
_entity_poly.type
_entity_poly.pdbx_seq_one_letter_code
_entity_poly.pdbx_strand_id
1 'polypeptide(L)'
;MGKCWNGAKALYFPYNLYDILDINVAEKERGKHWVSMKVDLITAELVVFYCSWKFTEKVKLDRFMEPVQKMTPLLLQKSGYFSHLNPSPWPYRRPINHPQNEKSGDYAVYAIKYIEFDMQGQNFELINDATIKFYREKMSINIYRNDWVP
;
A
#
# COMPACT_ATOMS: atom_id res chain seq x y z
N MET A 1 -26.61 -2.06 -12.69
CA MET A 1 -25.26 -2.24 -12.10
C MET A 1 -24.25 -2.11 -13.24
N GLY A 2 -23.34 -1.15 -13.36
CA GLY A 2 -22.90 0.00 -12.57
C GLY A 2 -21.51 0.36 -13.13
N LYS A 3 -21.43 1.34 -14.04
CA LYS A 3 -20.28 1.67 -14.92
C LYS A 3 -19.00 2.16 -14.20
N CYS A 4 -18.89 2.05 -12.88
CA CYS A 4 -17.87 2.75 -12.08
C CYS A 4 -16.45 2.18 -12.20
N TRP A 5 -16.28 0.97 -12.74
CA TRP A 5 -14.97 0.33 -12.90
C TRP A 5 -14.42 0.40 -14.33
N ASN A 6 -15.22 0.89 -15.29
CA ASN A 6 -14.80 1.05 -16.67
C ASN A 6 -13.75 2.18 -16.75
N GLY A 7 -12.50 1.82 -17.02
CA GLY A 7 -11.37 2.76 -17.11
C GLY A 7 -10.49 2.86 -15.87
N ALA A 8 -10.76 2.05 -14.83
CA ALA A 8 -9.84 1.94 -13.69
C ALA A 8 -8.47 1.42 -14.18
N LYS A 9 -7.41 2.15 -13.86
CA LYS A 9 -6.02 1.79 -14.21
C LYS A 9 -5.27 1.10 -13.08
N ALA A 10 -5.69 1.36 -11.84
CA ALA A 10 -5.09 0.77 -10.66
C ALA A 10 -6.08 0.72 -9.51
N LEU A 11 -5.86 -0.20 -8.58
CA LEU A 11 -6.53 -0.27 -7.28
C LEU A 11 -5.49 -0.09 -6.18
N TYR A 12 -5.85 0.58 -5.07
CA TYR A 12 -4.94 0.81 -3.95
C TYR A 12 -5.53 0.26 -2.65
N PHE A 13 -4.69 -0.41 -1.88
CA PHE A 13 -5.07 -1.02 -0.61
C PHE A 13 -4.02 -0.71 0.46
N PRO A 14 -4.35 0.07 1.49
CA PRO A 14 -3.58 0.05 2.72
C PRO A 14 -3.86 -1.27 3.44
N TYR A 15 -2.81 -1.99 3.82
CA TYR A 15 -2.91 -3.28 4.49
C TYR A 15 -2.02 -3.30 5.73
N ASN A 16 -2.46 -4.01 6.76
CA ASN A 16 -1.72 -4.16 8.00
C ASN A 16 -1.07 -5.55 8.05
N LEU A 17 0.25 -5.61 8.13
CA LEU A 17 1.03 -6.85 8.16
C LEU A 17 1.08 -7.48 9.56
N TYR A 18 -0.09 -7.67 10.17
CA TYR A 18 -0.20 -8.03 11.58
C TYR A 18 0.46 -9.36 11.97
N ASP A 19 0.60 -10.31 11.04
CA ASP A 19 1.00 -11.69 11.34
C ASP A 19 2.22 -12.19 10.54
N ILE A 20 2.75 -11.37 9.64
CA ILE A 20 3.60 -11.86 8.54
C ILE A 20 5.08 -11.52 8.72
N LEU A 21 5.33 -10.40 9.37
CA LEU A 21 6.66 -10.02 9.77
C LEU A 21 6.74 -10.36 11.25
N ASP A 22 7.42 -11.45 11.60
CA ASP A 22 7.87 -11.71 12.97
C ASP A 22 8.88 -10.62 13.34
N ILE A 23 8.34 -9.44 13.59
CA ILE A 23 9.06 -8.31 14.15
C ILE A 23 8.96 -8.50 15.65
N ASN A 24 10.11 -8.36 16.32
CA ASN A 24 10.33 -8.77 17.71
C ASN A 24 9.16 -8.40 18.63
N VAL A 25 8.95 -9.18 19.71
CA VAL A 25 7.86 -9.03 20.69
C VAL A 25 7.62 -7.58 21.15
N ALA A 26 8.68 -6.76 21.25
CA ALA A 26 8.59 -5.34 21.56
C ALA A 26 7.87 -4.47 20.50
N GLU A 27 7.90 -4.85 19.22
CA GLU A 27 7.16 -4.19 18.14
C GLU A 27 5.74 -4.76 17.96
N LYS A 28 5.50 -6.03 18.31
CA LYS A 28 4.14 -6.59 18.41
C LYS A 28 3.28 -5.78 19.40
N GLU A 29 3.88 -5.27 20.47
CA GLU A 29 3.21 -4.38 21.44
C GLU A 29 3.15 -2.91 21.00
N ARG A 30 4.03 -2.46 20.10
CA ARG A 30 4.17 -1.03 19.68
C ARG A 30 3.47 -0.66 18.38
N GLY A 31 2.85 -1.63 17.70
CA GLY A 31 1.81 -1.37 16.72
C GLY A 31 2.14 -1.78 15.30
N LYS A 32 1.21 -2.56 14.73
CA LYS A 32 0.62 -2.38 13.39
C LYS A 32 1.60 -1.85 12.33
N HIS A 33 2.34 -2.73 11.66
CA HIS A 33 3.07 -2.36 10.44
C HIS A 33 2.09 -2.21 9.29
N TRP A 34 1.98 -0.99 8.74
CA TRP A 34 1.13 -0.70 7.60
C TRP A 34 1.97 -0.64 6.32
N VAL A 35 1.46 -1.27 5.26
CA VAL A 35 1.95 -1.19 3.89
C VAL A 35 0.87 -0.61 2.99
N SER A 36 1.26 -0.02 1.87
CA SER A 36 0.32 0.24 0.79
C SER A 36 0.67 -0.60 -0.43
N MET A 37 -0.36 -1.18 -1.04
CA MET A 37 -0.24 -1.97 -2.25
C MET A 37 -1.04 -1.31 -3.36
N LYS A 38 -0.39 -1.15 -4.51
CA LYS A 38 -1.05 -0.85 -5.79
C LYS A 38 -1.18 -2.14 -6.58
N VAL A 39 -2.38 -2.37 -7.08
CA VAL A 39 -2.67 -3.38 -8.11
C VAL A 39 -2.75 -2.62 -9.42
N ASP A 40 -1.70 -2.69 -10.23
CA ASP A 40 -1.64 -2.03 -11.53
C ASP A 40 -2.33 -2.90 -12.59
N LEU A 41 -3.49 -2.43 -13.06
CA LEU A 41 -4.33 -3.17 -13.99
C LEU A 41 -3.83 -3.06 -15.44
N ILE A 42 -2.94 -2.11 -15.72
CA ILE A 42 -2.35 -1.91 -17.06
C ILE A 42 -1.16 -2.83 -17.24
N THR A 43 -0.25 -2.87 -16.26
CA THR A 43 0.96 -3.69 -16.32
C THR A 43 0.78 -5.10 -15.77
N ALA A 44 -0.37 -5.39 -15.15
CA ALA A 44 -0.62 -6.65 -14.44
C ALA A 44 0.45 -6.92 -13.37
N GLU A 45 0.76 -5.91 -12.56
CA GLU A 45 1.81 -5.95 -11.52
C GLU A 45 1.28 -5.50 -10.17
N LEU A 46 1.79 -6.09 -9.09
CA LEU A 46 1.59 -5.62 -7.72
C LEU A 46 2.78 -4.75 -7.28
N VAL A 47 2.52 -3.54 -6.80
CA VAL A 47 3.57 -2.64 -6.27
C VAL A 47 3.35 -2.44 -4.78
N VAL A 48 4.35 -2.77 -3.97
CA VAL A 48 4.27 -2.66 -2.51
C VAL A 48 5.14 -1.51 -2.03
N PHE A 49 4.52 -0.45 -1.53
CA PHE A 49 5.19 0.66 -0.86
C PHE A 49 5.24 0.39 0.64
N TYR A 50 6.45 0.50 1.20
CA TYR A 50 6.67 0.21 2.62
C TYR A 50 7.80 1.06 3.21
N CYS A 51 7.47 1.84 4.23
CA CYS A 51 8.39 2.79 4.88
C CYS A 51 9.36 2.14 5.88
N SER A 52 9.44 0.81 5.96
CA SER A 52 10.42 0.09 6.80
C SER A 52 11.13 -1.03 6.04
N TRP A 53 11.46 -0.77 4.77
CA TRP A 53 12.17 -1.69 3.89
C TRP A 53 13.43 -2.27 4.53
N LYS A 54 14.19 -1.43 5.26
CA LYS A 54 15.47 -1.82 5.90
C LYS A 54 15.29 -2.90 6.96
N PHE A 55 14.10 -2.98 7.54
CA PHE A 55 13.78 -3.86 8.66
C PHE A 55 13.00 -5.10 8.24
N THR A 56 12.73 -5.28 6.94
CA THR A 56 12.01 -6.44 6.42
C THR A 56 12.87 -7.28 5.50
N GLU A 57 13.16 -8.49 5.97
CA GLU A 57 13.79 -9.53 5.18
C GLU A 57 12.98 -9.83 3.92
N LYS A 58 13.68 -9.89 2.77
CA LYS A 58 13.06 -10.17 1.48
C LYS A 58 12.24 -11.47 1.50
N VAL A 59 12.80 -12.53 2.10
CA VAL A 59 12.17 -13.86 2.16
C VAL A 59 10.82 -13.83 2.90
N LYS A 60 10.70 -13.03 3.96
CA LYS A 60 9.43 -12.89 4.70
C LYS A 60 8.37 -12.22 3.83
N LEU A 61 8.73 -11.16 3.11
CA LEU A 61 7.79 -10.51 2.18
C LEU A 61 7.48 -11.41 0.96
N ASP A 62 8.44 -12.17 0.43
CA ASP A 62 8.18 -13.09 -0.68
C ASP A 62 7.11 -14.13 -0.30
N ARG A 63 7.23 -14.74 0.89
CA ARG A 63 6.23 -15.68 1.42
C ARG A 63 4.85 -15.03 1.59
N PHE A 64 4.81 -13.77 2.02
CA PHE A 64 3.57 -13.02 2.11
C PHE A 64 2.92 -12.76 0.76
N MET A 65 3.74 -12.34 -0.21
CA MET A 65 3.25 -11.92 -1.51
C MET A 65 2.84 -13.10 -2.37
N GLU A 66 3.39 -14.29 -2.16
CA GLU A 66 3.04 -15.49 -2.93
C GLU A 66 1.51 -15.74 -3.05
N PRO A 67 0.73 -15.82 -1.95
CA PRO A 67 -0.71 -15.96 -2.05
C PRO A 67 -1.37 -14.73 -2.70
N VAL A 68 -0.89 -13.51 -2.44
CA VAL A 68 -1.45 -12.28 -3.01
C VAL A 68 -1.28 -12.24 -4.54
N GLN A 69 -0.09 -12.61 -5.03
CA GLN A 69 0.23 -12.73 -6.45
C GLN A 69 -0.67 -13.73 -7.17
N LYS A 70 -0.98 -14.86 -6.53
CA LYS A 70 -1.87 -15.90 -7.07
C LYS A 70 -3.35 -15.49 -7.02
N MET A 71 -3.79 -14.93 -5.90
CA MET A 71 -5.21 -14.68 -5.63
C MET A 71 -5.73 -13.40 -6.28
N THR A 72 -4.93 -12.34 -6.36
CA THR A 72 -5.37 -11.05 -6.92
C THR A 72 -5.93 -11.18 -8.34
N PRO A 73 -5.21 -11.76 -9.32
CA PRO A 73 -5.74 -11.89 -10.69
C PRO A 73 -6.99 -12.79 -10.76
N LEU A 74 -7.06 -13.84 -9.95
CA LEU A 74 -8.23 -14.71 -9.86
C LEU A 74 -9.46 -13.96 -9.31
N LEU A 75 -9.29 -13.19 -8.24
CA LEU A 75 -10.37 -12.40 -7.64
C LEU A 75 -10.85 -11.29 -8.58
N LEU A 76 -9.91 -10.61 -9.27
CA LEU A 76 -10.24 -9.61 -10.29
C LEU A 76 -11.07 -10.22 -11.42
N GLN A 77 -10.68 -11.39 -11.92
CA GLN A 77 -11.44 -12.10 -12.96
C GLN A 77 -12.82 -12.52 -12.45
N LYS A 78 -12.89 -13.13 -11.25
CA LYS A 78 -14.14 -13.58 -10.64
C LYS A 78 -15.10 -12.46 -10.27
N SER A 79 -14.60 -11.23 -10.06
CA SER A 79 -15.44 -10.06 -9.83
C SER A 79 -16.35 -9.71 -11.01
N GLY A 80 -16.03 -10.19 -12.22
CA GLY A 80 -16.74 -9.86 -13.46
C GLY A 80 -16.39 -8.48 -14.04
N TYR A 81 -15.81 -7.57 -13.25
CA TYR A 81 -15.40 -6.24 -13.72
C TYR A 81 -14.10 -6.27 -14.54
N PHE A 82 -13.23 -7.25 -14.26
CA PHE A 82 -11.91 -7.37 -14.87
C PHE A 82 -11.70 -8.75 -15.49
N SER A 83 -12.74 -9.34 -16.05
CA SER A 83 -12.73 -10.70 -16.62
C SER A 83 -11.74 -10.90 -17.78
N HIS A 84 -11.37 -9.81 -18.45
CA HIS A 84 -10.41 -9.77 -19.56
C HIS A 84 -8.94 -9.92 -19.11
N LEU A 85 -8.65 -9.76 -17.82
CA LEU A 85 -7.30 -9.87 -17.30
C LEU A 85 -6.84 -11.32 -17.19
N ASN A 86 -5.53 -11.55 -17.35
CA ASN A 86 -4.93 -12.87 -17.25
C ASN A 86 -4.98 -13.38 -15.79
N PRO A 87 -5.58 -14.56 -15.52
CA PRO A 87 -5.69 -15.13 -14.18
C PRO A 87 -4.38 -15.73 -13.63
N SER A 88 -3.32 -15.82 -14.44
CA SER A 88 -2.00 -16.28 -13.99
C SER A 88 -1.42 -15.39 -12.89
N PRO A 89 -0.56 -15.91 -12.00
CA PRO A 89 0.03 -15.12 -10.92
C PRO A 89 0.77 -13.90 -11.46
N TRP A 90 0.51 -12.74 -10.85
CA TRP A 90 1.15 -11.49 -11.25
C TRP A 90 2.47 -11.29 -10.52
N PRO A 91 3.50 -10.69 -11.15
CA PRO A 91 4.71 -10.30 -10.44
C PRO A 91 4.39 -9.23 -9.39
N TYR A 92 5.25 -9.14 -8.37
CA TYR A 92 5.26 -7.99 -7.48
C TYR A 92 6.64 -7.33 -7.49
N ARG A 93 6.66 -6.00 -7.32
CA ARG A 93 7.89 -5.24 -7.09
C ARG A 93 7.80 -4.38 -5.84
N ARG A 94 8.97 -4.09 -5.30
CA ARG A 94 9.17 -3.19 -4.17
C ARG A 94 10.02 -2.01 -4.65
N PRO A 95 9.48 -0.78 -4.70
CA PRO A 95 10.31 0.40 -4.90
C PRO A 95 11.38 0.46 -3.81
N ILE A 96 12.63 0.78 -4.17
CA ILE A 96 13.78 0.80 -3.24
C ILE A 96 14.26 2.21 -2.90
N ASN A 97 13.80 3.21 -3.66
CA ASN A 97 14.23 4.61 -3.55
C ASN A 97 13.10 5.51 -3.05
N HIS A 98 12.49 5.16 -1.93
CA HIS A 98 11.49 6.01 -1.27
C HIS A 98 11.84 6.20 0.21
N PRO A 99 11.46 7.34 0.81
CA PRO A 99 11.94 7.65 2.15
C PRO A 99 11.46 6.63 3.17
N GLN A 100 12.25 6.46 4.23
CA GLN A 100 12.00 5.49 5.28
C GLN A 100 11.57 6.19 6.54
N ASN A 101 10.72 5.51 7.29
CA ASN A 101 10.34 5.93 8.62
C ASN A 101 11.42 5.50 9.61
N GLU A 102 12.05 6.45 10.29
CA GLU A 102 13.03 6.15 11.34
C GLU A 102 12.36 6.11 12.73
N LYS A 103 11.12 6.62 12.85
CA LYS A 103 10.38 6.71 14.12
C LYS A 103 9.16 5.79 14.13
N SER A 104 9.02 4.97 15.17
CA SER A 104 7.82 4.13 15.32
C SER A 104 6.53 4.96 15.40
N GLY A 105 5.45 4.48 14.78
CA GLY A 105 4.08 4.99 15.01
C GLY A 105 3.39 5.64 13.80
N ASP A 106 4.14 5.99 12.76
CA ASP A 106 3.60 6.70 11.58
C ASP A 106 3.37 5.84 10.34
N TYR A 107 3.54 4.52 10.45
CA TYR A 107 3.43 3.58 9.31
C TYR A 107 2.13 3.74 8.51
N ALA A 108 1.00 3.95 9.20
CA ALA A 108 -0.30 4.14 8.55
C ALA A 108 -0.35 5.43 7.73
N VAL A 109 0.20 6.53 8.26
CA VAL A 109 0.26 7.83 7.58
C VAL A 109 1.14 7.71 6.34
N TYR A 110 2.30 7.07 6.47
CA TYR A 110 3.18 6.76 5.33
C TYR A 110 2.44 5.95 4.24
N ALA A 111 1.75 4.87 4.62
CA ALA A 111 1.02 4.02 3.68
C ALA A 111 -0.03 4.81 2.89
N ILE A 112 -0.83 5.64 3.57
CA ILE A 112 -1.85 6.48 2.92
C ILE A 112 -1.18 7.54 2.01
N LYS A 113 -0.11 8.20 2.49
CA LYS A 113 0.58 9.22 1.70
C LYS A 113 1.25 8.66 0.44
N TYR A 114 1.79 7.44 0.47
CA TYR A 114 2.29 6.79 -0.75
C TYR A 114 1.18 6.60 -1.78
N ILE A 115 -0.02 6.20 -1.36
CA ILE A 115 -1.17 6.05 -2.25
C ILE A 115 -1.53 7.41 -2.87
N GLU A 116 -1.71 8.44 -2.05
CA GLU A 116 -2.06 9.78 -2.54
C GLU A 116 -1.03 10.33 -3.53
N PHE A 117 0.26 10.17 -3.24
CA PHE A 117 1.33 10.64 -4.10
C PHE A 117 1.43 9.84 -5.40
N ASP A 118 1.30 8.51 -5.36
CA ASP A 118 1.34 7.66 -6.55
C ASP A 118 0.15 7.97 -7.48
N MET A 119 -1.04 8.17 -6.90
CA MET A 119 -2.24 8.58 -7.65
C MET A 119 -2.07 9.94 -8.35
N GLN A 120 -1.29 10.85 -7.76
CA GLN A 120 -1.03 12.19 -8.29
C GLN A 120 0.24 12.25 -9.16
N GLY A 121 0.98 11.16 -9.32
CA GLY A 121 2.27 11.15 -10.00
C GLY A 121 3.34 12.01 -9.32
N GLN A 122 3.24 12.20 -8.00
CA GLN A 122 4.17 13.01 -7.21
C GLN A 122 5.36 12.19 -6.71
N ASN A 123 6.49 12.88 -6.50
CA ASN A 123 7.70 12.28 -5.93
C ASN A 123 7.52 12.01 -4.42
N PHE A 124 7.85 10.80 -3.98
CA PHE A 124 7.77 10.38 -2.59
C PHE A 124 8.78 11.04 -1.65
N GLU A 125 9.78 11.78 -2.13
CA GLU A 125 10.76 12.50 -1.29
C GLU A 125 10.13 13.36 -0.19
N LEU A 126 8.93 13.90 -0.44
CA LEU A 126 8.20 14.70 0.53
C LEU A 126 7.53 13.88 1.64
N ILE A 127 7.52 12.55 1.57
CA ILE A 127 6.94 11.66 2.58
C ILE A 127 8.08 11.15 3.47
N ASN A 128 8.47 11.92 4.49
CA ASN A 128 9.60 11.60 5.36
C ASN A 128 9.35 12.07 6.80
N ASP A 129 10.26 11.75 7.73
CA ASP A 129 10.08 12.04 9.15
C ASP A 129 9.97 13.53 9.50
N ALA A 130 10.48 14.43 8.64
CA ALA A 130 10.34 15.87 8.83
C ALA A 130 8.92 16.36 8.49
N THR A 131 8.23 15.70 7.55
CA THR A 131 6.91 16.12 7.04
C THR A 131 5.76 15.26 7.55
N ILE A 132 6.03 14.04 8.03
CA ILE A 132 4.99 13.07 8.37
C ILE A 132 4.07 13.56 9.49
N LYS A 133 4.60 14.30 10.47
CA LYS A 133 3.82 14.95 11.53
C LYS A 133 2.79 15.92 10.93
N PHE A 134 3.22 16.77 9.99
CA PHE A 134 2.33 17.70 9.32
C PHE A 134 1.21 16.96 8.56
N TYR A 135 1.55 15.88 7.85
CA TYR A 135 0.52 15.08 7.17
C TYR A 135 -0.46 14.43 8.13
N ARG A 136 0.00 13.90 9.26
CA ARG A 136 -0.86 13.32 10.30
C ARG A 136 -1.84 14.36 10.86
N GLU A 137 -1.36 15.55 11.19
CA GLU A 137 -2.17 16.65 11.70
C GLU A 137 -3.15 17.18 10.64
N LYS A 138 -2.69 17.34 9.39
CA LYS A 138 -3.57 17.74 8.29
C LYS A 138 -4.68 16.72 8.07
N MET A 139 -4.34 15.43 8.07
CA MET A 139 -5.30 14.35 7.88
C MET A 139 -6.33 14.30 9.02
N SER A 140 -5.89 14.47 10.27
CA SER A 140 -6.83 14.52 11.40
C SER A 140 -7.79 15.70 11.27
N ILE A 141 -7.29 16.90 10.95
CA ILE A 141 -8.14 18.08 10.72
C ILE A 141 -9.14 17.83 9.59
N ASN A 142 -8.70 17.28 8.46
CA ASN A 142 -9.58 17.00 7.32
C ASN A 142 -10.70 16.00 7.69
N ILE A 143 -10.37 14.95 8.45
CA ILE A 143 -11.36 13.98 8.94
C ILE A 143 -12.38 14.66 9.85
N TYR A 144 -11.91 15.46 10.82
CA TYR A 144 -12.80 16.14 11.77
C TYR A 144 -13.69 17.20 11.13
N ARG A 145 -13.18 17.93 10.13
CA ARG A 145 -13.93 18.98 9.45
C ARG A 145 -14.94 18.43 8.44
N ASN A 146 -14.91 17.14 8.13
CA ASN A 146 -15.65 16.57 7.01
C ASN A 146 -15.36 17.28 5.68
N ASP A 147 -14.15 17.84 5.53
CA ASP A 147 -13.69 18.51 4.30
C ASP A 147 -13.37 17.52 3.16
N TRP A 148 -13.97 16.31 3.20
CA TRP A 148 -13.94 15.35 2.11
C TRP A 148 -14.87 15.84 1.01
N VAL A 149 -14.35 16.66 0.10
CA VAL A 149 -15.07 17.03 -1.13
C VAL A 149 -15.14 15.79 -2.02
N PRO A 150 -16.34 15.24 -2.31
CA PRO A 150 -16.50 14.15 -3.27
C PRO A 150 -16.18 14.58 -4.70
#